data_AF-A0A5C6U3L6-F1
#
_entry.id   AF-A0A5C6U3L6-F1
#
_cell.length_a   1.000
_cell.length_b   1.000
_cell.length_c   1.000
_cell.angle_alpha   90.00
_cell.angle_beta   90.00
_cell.angle_gamma   90.00
#
_symmetry.space_group_name_H-M   'P 1'
#
loop_
_entity.id
_entity.type
_entity.pdbx_description
1 polymer ?
#
loop_
_entity_poly.entity_id
_entity_poly.type
_entity_poly.pdbx_seq_one_letter_code
_entity_poly.pdbx_strand_id
1 'polypeptide(L)'
;MSRTSAYKSAISRTMGSSTEVNQQKAGEVLDRLLFPDGVPANLTMGQVLVGVAKVAEKNAETFEAAERFLATERSEDRRRRVMRDDALADLRLVLIKARGAIVNFWGEFAAQDVGFVGTTPAPCVSVVAA
;
A
#
# COMPACT_ATOMS: atom_id res chain seq x y z
N MET A 1 31.69 23.18 -13.82
CA MET A 1 30.94 21.91 -13.94
C MET A 1 29.78 21.93 -12.96
N SER A 2 28.57 21.55 -13.39
CA SER A 2 27.38 21.50 -12.52
C SER A 2 27.46 20.33 -11.52
N ARG A 3 26.93 20.50 -10.30
CA ARG A 3 26.86 19.47 -9.25
C ARG A 3 26.19 18.19 -9.78
N THR A 4 25.15 18.30 -10.60
CA THR A 4 24.44 17.17 -11.22
C THR A 4 25.34 16.39 -12.19
N SER A 5 26.21 17.08 -12.93
CA SER A 5 27.19 16.47 -13.84
C SER A 5 28.26 15.70 -13.07
N ALA A 6 28.74 16.25 -11.96
CA ALA A 6 29.73 15.57 -11.10
C ALA A 6 29.15 14.30 -10.47
N TYR A 7 27.90 14.35 -9.98
CA TYR A 7 27.23 13.16 -9.43
C TYR A 7 27.01 12.07 -10.48
N LYS A 8 26.54 12.42 -11.68
CA LYS A 8 26.37 11.45 -12.77
C LYS A 8 27.70 10.79 -13.16
N SER A 9 28.78 11.57 -13.22
CA SER A 9 30.12 11.06 -13.53
C SER A 9 30.65 10.13 -12.43
N ALA A 10 30.46 10.49 -11.16
CA ALA A 10 30.85 9.65 -10.03
C ALA A 10 30.08 8.32 -10.03
N ILE A 11 28.76 8.35 -10.22
CA ILE A 11 27.93 7.14 -10.32
C ILE A 11 28.40 6.28 -11.49
N SER A 12 28.64 6.87 -12.66
CA SER A 12 29.11 6.14 -13.84
C SER A 12 30.48 5.48 -13.60
N ARG A 13 31.42 6.15 -12.92
CA ARG A 13 32.72 5.55 -12.56
C ARG A 13 32.55 4.40 -11.58
N THR A 14 31.73 4.58 -10.55
CA THR A 14 31.45 3.53 -9.55
C THR A 14 30.76 2.33 -10.19
N MET A 15 29.82 2.56 -11.12
CA MET A 15 29.20 1.48 -11.89
C MET A 15 30.25 0.76 -12.73
N GLY A 16 31.06 1.49 -13.51
CA GLY A 16 32.13 0.90 -14.32
C GLY A 16 33.10 0.07 -13.51
N SER A 17 33.62 0.62 -12.40
CA SER A 17 34.56 -0.11 -11.52
C SER A 17 33.90 -1.32 -10.86
N SER A 18 32.63 -1.21 -10.45
CA SER A 18 31.90 -2.32 -9.83
C SER A 18 31.62 -3.44 -10.82
N THR A 19 31.34 -3.10 -12.08
CA THR A 19 31.15 -4.07 -13.15
C THR A 19 32.46 -4.76 -13.48
N GLU A 20 33.58 -4.03 -13.62
CA GLU A 20 34.89 -4.65 -13.88
C GLU A 20 35.32 -5.64 -12.80
N VAL A 21 35.09 -5.28 -11.52
CA VAL A 21 35.47 -6.11 -10.37
C VAL A 21 34.51 -7.29 -10.17
N ASN A 22 33.20 -7.10 -10.40
CA ASN A 22 32.19 -8.12 -10.11
C ASN A 22 31.57 -8.77 -11.35
N GLN A 23 32.13 -8.56 -12.54
CA GLN A 23 31.56 -9.02 -13.82
C GLN A 23 31.19 -10.51 -13.82
N GLN A 24 32.01 -11.38 -13.22
CA GLN A 24 31.70 -12.81 -13.15
C GLN A 24 30.44 -13.08 -12.31
N LYS A 25 30.39 -12.54 -11.09
CA LYS A 25 29.23 -12.71 -10.19
C LYS A 25 27.97 -12.07 -10.77
N ALA A 26 28.11 -10.89 -11.37
CA ALA A 26 27.01 -10.20 -12.02
C ALA A 26 26.51 -10.97 -13.25
N GLY A 27 27.43 -11.51 -14.05
CA GLY A 27 27.15 -12.36 -15.20
C GLY A 27 26.38 -13.62 -14.81
N GLU A 28 26.83 -14.36 -13.80
CA GLU A 28 26.15 -15.57 -13.31
C GLU A 28 24.72 -15.31 -12.80
N VAL A 29 24.47 -14.12 -12.25
CA VAL A 29 23.13 -13.70 -11.82
C VAL A 29 22.29 -13.33 -13.03
N LEU A 30 22.84 -12.57 -13.99
CA LEU A 30 22.15 -12.20 -15.22
C LEU A 30 21.82 -13.42 -16.08
N ASP A 31 22.72 -14.38 -16.18
CA ASP A 31 22.53 -15.62 -16.94
C ASP A 31 21.34 -16.41 -16.39
N ARG A 32 21.27 -16.60 -15.07
CA ARG A 32 20.13 -17.25 -14.41
C ARG A 32 18.82 -16.47 -14.55
N LEU A 33 18.91 -15.14 -14.56
CA LEU A 33 17.74 -14.27 -14.63
C LEU A 33 17.15 -14.22 -16.05
N LEU A 34 18.01 -14.04 -17.05
CA LEU A 34 17.63 -13.88 -18.45
C LEU A 34 17.41 -15.22 -19.16
N PHE A 35 18.15 -16.25 -18.75
CA PHE A 35 18.17 -17.58 -19.36
C PHE A 35 18.04 -18.69 -18.29
N PRO A 36 16.87 -18.83 -17.65
CA PRO A 36 16.67 -19.80 -16.57
C PRO A 36 16.90 -21.26 -17.00
N ASP A 37 16.70 -21.56 -18.29
CA ASP A 37 16.92 -22.89 -18.87
C ASP A 37 18.37 -23.10 -19.37
N GLY A 38 19.26 -22.14 -19.11
CA GLY A 38 20.67 -22.16 -19.51
C GLY A 38 20.98 -21.19 -20.65
N VAL A 39 22.21 -20.70 -20.66
CA VAL A 39 22.72 -19.78 -21.69
C VAL A 39 22.92 -20.53 -23.00
N PRO A 40 22.36 -20.06 -24.13
CA PRO A 40 22.60 -20.66 -25.44
C PRO A 40 24.08 -20.66 -25.81
N ALA A 41 24.59 -21.75 -26.37
CA ALA A 41 25.99 -21.87 -26.79
C ALA A 41 26.41 -20.80 -27.81
N ASN A 42 25.48 -20.35 -28.66
CA ASN A 42 25.68 -19.27 -29.63
C ASN A 42 24.83 -18.05 -29.25
N LEU A 43 25.06 -17.49 -28.07
CA LEU A 43 24.31 -16.34 -27.58
C LEU A 43 24.46 -15.14 -28.52
N THR A 44 23.34 -14.64 -29.01
CA THR A 44 23.25 -13.43 -29.83
C THR A 44 22.66 -12.27 -29.02
N MET A 45 22.99 -11.03 -29.40
CA MET A 45 22.40 -9.86 -28.77
C MET A 45 20.87 -9.82 -28.89
N GLY A 46 20.31 -10.37 -29.97
CA GLY A 46 18.86 -10.53 -30.13
C GLY A 46 18.24 -11.40 -29.04
N GLN A 47 18.91 -12.51 -28.67
CA GLN A 47 18.45 -13.37 -27.57
C GLN A 47 18.57 -12.69 -26.20
N VAL A 48 19.58 -11.84 -26.00
CA VAL A 48 19.69 -11.01 -24.78
C VAL A 48 18.52 -10.05 -24.67
N LEU A 49 18.18 -9.33 -25.76
CA LEU A 49 17.03 -8.42 -25.77
C LEU A 49 15.71 -9.15 -25.49
N VAL A 50 15.53 -10.35 -26.04
CA VAL A 50 14.37 -11.20 -25.75
C VAL A 50 14.33 -11.63 -24.28
N GLY A 51 15.47 -12.04 -23.70
CA GLY A 51 15.56 -12.39 -22.28
C GLY A 51 15.18 -11.21 -21.38
N VAL A 52 15.68 -10.00 -21.70
CA VAL A 52 15.33 -8.77 -20.97
C VAL A 52 13.84 -8.48 -21.07
N ALA A 53 13.25 -8.60 -22.27
CA ALA A 53 11.82 -8.38 -22.48
C ALA A 53 10.97 -9.35 -21.65
N LYS A 54 11.33 -10.64 -21.62
CA LYS A 54 10.63 -11.65 -20.82
C LYS A 54 10.70 -11.38 -19.31
N VAL A 55 11.86 -10.94 -18.82
CA VAL A 55 12.00 -10.56 -17.40
C VAL A 55 11.15 -9.33 -17.08
N ALA A 56 11.12 -8.34 -17.97
CA ALA A 56 10.29 -7.15 -17.81
C ALA A 56 8.79 -7.51 -17.80
N GLU A 57 8.35 -8.37 -18.72
CA GLU A 57 6.97 -8.86 -18.80
C GLU A 57 6.58 -9.61 -17.53
N LYS A 58 7.40 -10.57 -17.07
CA LYS A 58 7.17 -11.27 -15.80
C LYS A 58 7.07 -10.30 -14.62
N ASN A 59 7.96 -9.32 -14.55
CA ASN A 59 7.92 -8.33 -13.47
C ASN A 59 6.67 -7.45 -13.54
N ALA A 60 6.22 -7.07 -14.74
CA ALA A 60 4.98 -6.34 -14.93
C ALA A 60 3.77 -7.15 -14.47
N GLU A 61 3.67 -8.42 -14.84
CA GLU A 61 2.60 -9.32 -14.38
C GLU A 61 2.59 -9.45 -12.85
N THR A 62 3.78 -9.59 -12.25
CA THR A 62 3.92 -9.70 -10.79
C THR A 62 3.49 -8.39 -10.11
N PHE A 63 3.84 -7.25 -10.69
CA PHE A 63 3.48 -5.93 -10.18
C PHE A 63 1.98 -5.69 -10.28
N GLU A 64 1.36 -5.98 -11.42
CA GLU A 64 -0.09 -5.89 -11.58
C GLU A 64 -0.85 -6.78 -10.60
N ALA A 65 -0.35 -8.00 -10.32
CA ALA A 65 -0.94 -8.87 -9.33
C ALA A 65 -0.87 -8.27 -7.92
N ALA A 66 0.27 -7.67 -7.57
CA ALA A 66 0.45 -6.97 -6.30
C ALA A 66 -0.47 -5.73 -6.20
N GLU A 67 -0.60 -4.95 -7.27
CA GLU A 67 -1.52 -3.81 -7.32
C GLU A 67 -2.98 -4.24 -7.14
N ARG A 68 -3.40 -5.32 -7.81
CA ARG A 68 -4.75 -5.89 -7.66
C ARG A 68 -5.02 -6.35 -6.22
N PHE A 69 -4.04 -6.98 -5.57
CA PHE A 69 -4.14 -7.38 -4.18
C PHE A 69 -4.30 -6.16 -3.25
N LEU A 70 -3.44 -5.16 -3.40
CA LEU A 70 -3.50 -3.92 -2.60
C LEU A 70 -4.79 -3.13 -2.84
N ALA A 71 -5.27 -3.06 -4.07
CA ALA A 71 -6.55 -2.43 -4.39
C ALA A 71 -7.71 -3.14 -3.68
N THR A 72 -7.69 -4.48 -3.64
CA THR A 72 -8.67 -5.29 -2.91
C THR A 72 -8.61 -5.01 -1.41
N GLU A 73 -7.42 -5.02 -0.81
CA GLU A 73 -7.23 -4.73 0.62
C GLU A 73 -7.75 -3.33 0.99
N ARG A 74 -7.41 -2.31 0.18
CA ARG A 74 -7.90 -0.93 0.37
C ARG A 74 -9.42 -0.84 0.25
N SER A 75 -10.02 -1.57 -0.67
CA SER A 75 -11.47 -1.59 -0.84
C SER A 75 -12.18 -2.23 0.37
N GLU A 76 -11.62 -3.31 0.92
CA GLU A 76 -12.13 -3.97 2.12
C GLU A 76 -11.96 -3.09 3.37
N ASP A 77 -10.83 -2.41 3.53
CA ASP A 77 -10.63 -1.48 4.64
C ASP A 77 -11.64 -0.32 4.59
N ARG A 78 -11.85 0.25 3.40
CA ARG A 78 -12.89 1.28 3.20
C ARG A 78 -14.27 0.76 3.56
N ARG A 79 -14.63 -0.46 3.12
CA ARG A 79 -15.93 -1.07 3.43
C ARG A 79 -16.13 -1.26 4.93
N ARG A 80 -15.12 -1.77 5.64
CA ARG A 80 -15.17 -1.95 7.10
C ARG A 80 -15.32 -0.63 7.85
N ARG A 81 -14.64 0.43 7.40
CA ARG A 81 -14.79 1.77 8.00
C ARG A 81 -16.22 2.28 7.85
N VAL A 82 -16.80 2.19 6.65
CA VAL A 82 -18.19 2.59 6.42
C VAL A 82 -19.15 1.79 7.30
N MET A 83 -19.03 0.45 7.33
CA MET A 83 -19.90 -0.39 8.18
C MET A 83 -19.79 -0.04 9.67
N ARG A 84 -18.56 0.23 10.16
CA ARG A 84 -18.34 0.64 11.54
C ARG A 84 -18.97 1.99 11.82
N ASP A 85 -18.81 2.95 10.92
CA ASP A 85 -19.33 4.31 11.08
C ASP A 85 -20.87 4.30 11.03
N ASP A 86 -21.48 3.48 10.17
CA ASP A 86 -22.92 3.23 10.13
C ASP A 86 -23.43 2.60 11.45
N ALA A 87 -22.75 1.55 11.94
CA ALA A 87 -23.10 0.91 13.20
C ALA A 87 -22.98 1.87 14.40
N LEU A 88 -22.00 2.77 14.40
CA LEU A 88 -21.86 3.81 15.41
C LEU A 88 -23.00 4.84 15.32
N ALA A 89 -23.42 5.20 14.10
CA ALA A 89 -24.56 6.08 13.89
C ALA A 89 -25.87 5.45 14.42
N ASP A 90 -26.10 4.17 14.14
CA ASP A 90 -27.26 3.43 14.65
C ASP A 90 -27.25 3.32 16.18
N LEU A 91 -26.12 2.93 16.76
CA LEU A 91 -25.96 2.87 18.21
C LEU A 91 -26.25 4.24 18.86
N ARG A 92 -25.76 5.32 18.25
CA ARG A 92 -26.03 6.68 18.72
C ARG A 92 -27.52 7.00 18.71
N LEU A 93 -28.23 6.67 17.64
CA LEU A 93 -29.68 6.90 17.56
C LEU A 93 -30.44 6.13 18.65
N VAL A 94 -30.02 4.89 18.93
CA VAL A 94 -30.60 4.08 20.02
C VAL A 94 -30.35 4.73 21.38
N LEU A 95 -29.12 5.19 21.66
CA LEU A 95 -28.78 5.83 22.92
C LEU A 95 -29.52 7.16 23.12
N ILE A 96 -29.67 7.96 22.05
CA ILE A 96 -30.48 9.20 22.09
C ILE A 96 -31.95 8.88 22.41
N LYS A 97 -32.51 7.84 21.78
CA LYS A 97 -33.90 7.40 22.05
C LYS A 97 -34.06 6.90 23.48
N ALA A 98 -33.13 6.08 23.98
CA ALA A 98 -33.14 5.58 25.35
C ALA A 98 -33.07 6.72 26.37
N ARG A 99 -32.15 7.67 26.18
CA ARG A 99 -32.08 8.88 27.01
C ARG A 99 -33.38 9.67 26.95
N GLY A 100 -33.94 9.90 25.77
CA GLY A 100 -35.21 10.62 25.60
C GLY A 100 -36.37 9.94 26.34
N ALA A 101 -36.45 8.61 26.30
CA ALA A 101 -37.43 7.86 27.07
C ALA A 101 -37.25 8.06 28.58
N ILE A 102 -36.02 7.97 29.08
CA ILE A 102 -35.73 8.13 30.52
C ILE A 102 -36.10 9.53 31.01
N VAL A 103 -35.68 10.56 30.27
CA VAL A 103 -36.01 11.96 30.60
C VAL A 103 -37.52 12.19 30.58
N ASN A 104 -38.24 11.63 29.61
CA ASN A 104 -39.69 11.80 29.49
C ASN A 104 -40.48 11.17 30.66
N PHE A 105 -40.03 10.03 31.20
CA PHE A 105 -40.76 9.32 32.25
C PHE A 105 -40.31 9.69 33.67
N TRP A 106 -39.02 9.95 33.88
CA TRP A 106 -38.44 10.12 35.22
C TRP A 106 -37.67 11.44 35.41
N GLY A 107 -37.63 12.30 34.39
CA GLY A 107 -36.96 13.58 34.43
C GLY A 107 -35.43 13.51 34.24
N GLU A 108 -34.80 14.67 34.21
CA GLU A 108 -33.39 14.83 33.82
C GLU A 108 -32.42 14.20 34.82
N PHE A 109 -32.73 14.23 36.12
CA PHE A 109 -31.89 13.65 37.17
C PHE A 109 -31.78 12.12 37.04
N ALA A 110 -32.87 11.44 36.68
CA ALA A 110 -32.86 9.98 36.49
C ALA A 110 -31.98 9.54 35.31
N ALA A 111 -31.91 10.35 34.24
CA ALA A 111 -30.99 10.10 33.12
C ALA A 111 -29.52 10.25 33.53
N GLN A 112 -29.20 11.16 34.45
CA GLN A 112 -27.84 11.34 34.97
C GLN A 112 -27.43 10.15 35.86
N ASP A 113 -28.33 9.68 36.73
CA ASP A 113 -28.08 8.56 37.64
C ASP A 113 -27.78 7.23 36.91
N VAL A 114 -28.39 7.02 35.75
CA VAL A 114 -28.13 5.83 34.91
C VAL A 114 -27.03 6.05 33.85
N GLY A 115 -26.26 7.13 33.98
CA GLY A 115 -25.05 7.37 33.19
C GLY A 115 -25.23 8.06 31.84
N PHE A 116 -26.42 8.59 31.53
CA PHE A 116 -26.67 9.41 30.32
C PHE A 116 -26.35 10.90 30.57
N VAL A 117 -25.13 11.19 31.03
CA VAL A 117 -24.65 12.54 31.33
C VAL A 117 -24.23 13.27 30.05
N GLY A 118 -24.72 14.50 29.84
CA GLY A 118 -24.33 15.36 28.72
C GLY A 118 -25.06 15.11 27.39
N THR A 119 -24.58 15.76 26.32
CA THR A 119 -25.06 15.54 24.94
C THR A 119 -24.23 14.46 24.26
N THR A 120 -24.88 13.56 23.50
CA THR A 120 -24.16 12.52 22.77
C THR A 120 -23.19 13.17 21.77
N PRO A 121 -21.86 12.96 21.89
CA PRO A 121 -20.85 13.69 21.12
C PRO A 121 -21.02 13.42 19.63
N ALA A 122 -20.89 14.45 18.76
CA ALA A 122 -20.96 14.33 17.30
C ALA A 122 -20.00 13.25 16.75
N PRO A 123 -20.28 12.60 15.60
CA PRO A 123 -19.35 11.63 15.03
C PRO A 123 -17.98 12.28 14.83
N CYS A 124 -16.92 11.54 15.15
CA CYS A 124 -15.56 11.97 14.86
C CYS A 124 -15.44 12.21 13.34
N VAL A 125 -15.18 13.45 12.95
CA VAL A 125 -14.85 13.76 11.55
C VAL A 125 -13.55 13.04 11.26
N SER A 126 -13.59 12.00 10.44
CA SER A 126 -12.39 11.33 9.97
C SER A 126 -11.51 12.38 9.28
N VAL A 127 -10.37 12.71 9.88
CA VAL A 127 -9.33 13.48 9.19
C VAL A 127 -8.76 12.56 8.11
N VAL A 128 -9.40 12.55 6.95
CA VAL A 128 -8.81 12.01 5.73
C VAL A 128 -7.87 13.09 5.23
N ALA A 129 -6.59 12.95 5.60
CA ALA A 129 -5.53 13.71 4.96
C ALA A 129 -5.56 13.40 3.45
N ALA A 130 -5.61 14.47 2.66
CA ALA A 130 -5.46 14.45 1.21
C ALA A 130 -4.06 14.00 0.80
#